data_AF-A0A9E3W834-F1
#
_entry.id   AF-A0A9E3W834-F1
#
_cell.length_a   1.000
_cell.length_b   1.000
_cell.length_c   1.000
_cell.angle_alpha   90.00
_cell.angle_beta   90.00
_cell.angle_gamma   90.00
#
_symmetry.space_group_name_H-M   'P 1'
#
loop_
_entity.id
_entity.type
_entity.pdbx_description
1 polymer ?
#
loop_
_entity_poly.entity_id
_entity_poly.type
_entity_poly.pdbx_seq_one_letter_code
_entity_poly.pdbx_strand_id
1 'polypeptide(L)'
;LLRKDEPLIFESAEPARGYRAFYQGVLTEVLNPKTALFFLAFIPQFVDPRGPVVLQFVLLGSISVFLNASADVVVATLAGPIGTQLKKRASLRRAQRLLTGCGLVALGAFVAFAGEDHR
;
A
#
# COMPACT_ATOMS: atom_id res chain seq x y z
N LEU A 1 26.41 5.83 -30.35
CA LEU A 1 27.13 5.27 -29.19
C LEU A 1 26.21 5.18 -27.96
N LEU A 2 25.07 4.48 -28.07
CA LEU A 2 24.20 4.17 -26.93
C LEU A 2 24.40 2.69 -26.61
N ARG A 3 25.16 2.40 -25.54
CA ARG A 3 25.35 1.04 -25.02
C ARG A 3 23.99 0.54 -24.51
N LYS A 4 23.41 -0.41 -25.24
CA LYS A 4 22.11 -1.03 -24.97
C LYS A 4 22.22 -2.20 -23.97
N ASP A 5 23.40 -2.37 -23.39
CA ASP A 5 23.85 -3.60 -22.73
C ASP A 5 24.24 -3.37 -21.27
N GLU A 6 23.96 -2.19 -20.71
CA GLU A 6 24.09 -2.00 -19.27
C GLU A 6 22.95 -2.79 -18.62
N PRO A 7 23.23 -3.90 -17.91
CA PRO A 7 22.17 -4.58 -17.18
C PRO A 7 21.65 -3.54 -16.19
N LEU A 8 20.37 -3.18 -16.32
CA LEU A 8 19.65 -2.49 -15.25
C LEU A 8 19.72 -3.42 -14.05
N ILE A 9 20.75 -3.25 -13.22
CA ILE A 9 20.90 -3.93 -11.95
C ILE A 9 19.79 -3.34 -11.08
N PHE A 10 18.61 -3.93 -11.18
CA PHE A 10 17.64 -3.83 -10.12
C PHE A 10 18.32 -4.47 -8.92
N GLU A 11 18.78 -3.63 -7.99
CA GLU A 11 19.22 -4.06 -6.67
C GLU A 11 18.10 -4.95 -6.13
N SER A 12 18.31 -6.26 -6.22
CA SER A 12 17.36 -7.21 -5.68
C SER A 12 17.50 -7.04 -4.18
N ALA A 13 16.54 -6.34 -3.57
CA ALA A 13 16.53 -6.12 -2.14
C ALA A 13 16.68 -7.48 -1.46
N GLU A 14 17.85 -7.70 -0.86
CA GLU A 14 18.14 -8.88 -0.05
C GLU A 14 16.96 -9.10 0.89
N PRO A 15 16.46 -10.35 1.05
CA PRO A 15 15.33 -10.63 1.91
C PRO A 15 15.62 -10.07 3.31
N ALA A 16 15.02 -8.92 3.60
CA ALA A 16 15.34 -8.18 4.80
C ALA A 16 15.02 -9.08 5.99
N ARG A 17 16.01 -9.28 6.88
CA ARG A 17 15.82 -9.92 8.18
C ARG A 17 14.49 -9.41 8.76
N GLY A 18 13.59 -10.30 9.19
CA GLY A 18 12.18 -9.95 9.46
C GLY A 18 11.98 -8.69 10.31
N TYR A 19 12.89 -8.43 11.25
CA TYR A 19 12.95 -7.19 12.03
C TYR A 19 13.15 -5.92 11.19
N ARG A 20 14.11 -5.92 10.25
CA ARG A 20 14.40 -4.78 9.37
C ARG A 20 13.24 -4.49 8.42
N ALA A 21 12.59 -5.53 7.89
CA ALA A 21 11.38 -5.40 7.08
C ALA A 21 10.22 -4.78 7.89
N PHE A 22 10.02 -5.24 9.13
CA PHE A 22 9.00 -4.69 10.02
C PHE A 22 9.22 -3.19 10.30
N TYR A 23 10.44 -2.79 10.68
CA TYR A 23 10.75 -1.38 10.92
C TYR A 23 10.58 -0.52 9.67
N GLN A 24 11.01 -1.01 8.49
CA GLN A 24 10.77 -0.30 7.24
C GLN A 24 9.27 -0.15 6.95
N GLY A 25 8.47 -1.19 7.20
CA GLY A 25 7.01 -1.11 7.09
C GLY A 25 6.42 -0.06 8.03
N VAL A 26 6.78 -0.09 9.31
CA VAL A 26 6.32 0.89 10.31
C VAL A 26 6.72 2.31 9.91
N LEU A 27 7.97 2.54 9.54
CA LEU A 27 8.42 3.86 9.10
C LEU A 27 7.69 4.34 7.84
N THR A 28 7.47 3.45 6.87
CA THR A 28 6.75 3.79 5.64
C THR A 28 5.31 4.19 5.93
N GLU A 29 4.65 3.49 6.84
CA GLU A 29 3.27 3.77 7.23
C GLU A 29 3.15 5.03 8.09
N VAL A 30 4.06 5.25 9.04
CA VAL A 30 4.10 6.48 9.86
C VAL A 30 4.40 7.71 8.99
N LEU A 31 5.27 7.57 7.99
CA LEU A 31 5.58 8.65 7.04
C LEU A 31 4.52 8.80 5.95
N ASN A 32 3.48 7.96 5.91
CA ASN A 32 2.43 8.05 4.92
C ASN A 32 1.45 9.18 5.28
N PRO A 33 1.48 10.32 4.57
CA PRO A 33 0.62 11.45 4.92
C PRO A 33 -0.86 11.10 4.75
N LYS A 34 -1.20 10.13 3.90
CA LYS A 34 -2.57 9.68 3.71
C LYS A 34 -3.14 9.04 4.97
N THR A 35 -2.36 8.20 5.63
CA THR A 35 -2.73 7.54 6.88
C THR A 35 -2.95 8.58 7.98
N ALA A 36 -2.02 9.55 8.09
CA ALA A 36 -2.17 10.67 9.03
C ALA A 36 -3.43 11.50 8.77
N LEU A 37 -3.70 11.86 7.50
CA LEU A 37 -4.91 12.59 7.10
C LEU A 37 -6.19 11.81 7.38
N PHE A 38 -6.20 10.49 7.16
CA PHE A 38 -7.33 9.64 7.50
C PHE A 38 -7.61 9.67 9.00
N PHE A 39 -6.58 9.46 9.83
CA PHE A 39 -6.75 9.51 11.29
C PHE A 39 -7.23 10.88 11.77
N LEU A 40 -6.67 11.97 11.24
CA LEU A 40 -7.07 13.33 11.60
C LEU A 40 -8.48 13.68 11.12
N ALA A 41 -8.93 13.12 9.99
CA ALA A 41 -10.27 13.37 9.47
C ALA A 41 -11.34 12.55 10.20
N PHE A 42 -11.06 11.29 10.54
CA PHE A 42 -12.05 10.35 11.06
C PHE A 42 -12.07 10.24 12.58
N ILE A 43 -10.91 10.17 13.26
CA ILE A 43 -10.87 9.92 14.71
C ILE A 43 -11.51 11.06 15.53
N PRO A 44 -11.23 12.36 15.27
CA PRO A 44 -11.79 13.43 16.08
C PRO A 44 -13.33 13.45 16.11
N GLN A 45 -13.98 12.91 15.08
CA GLN A 45 -15.44 12.85 15.00
C GLN A 45 -16.05 11.91 16.05
N PHE A 46 -15.27 10.96 16.58
CA PHE A 46 -15.69 9.96 17.55
C PHE A 46 -15.15 10.21 18.96
N VAL A 47 -14.41 11.30 19.18
CA VAL A 47 -13.83 11.64 20.48
C VAL A 47 -14.75 12.58 21.24
N ASP A 48 -15.06 12.24 22.50
CA ASP A 48 -15.73 13.16 23.40
C ASP A 48 -14.71 14.12 24.04
N PRO A 49 -14.80 15.44 23.80
CA PRO A 49 -13.90 16.43 24.37
C PRO A 49 -14.01 16.58 25.90
N ARG A 50 -15.05 16.02 26.54
CA ARG A 50 -15.25 16.06 28.00
C ARG A 50 -14.43 15.01 28.75
N GLY A 51 -13.85 14.03 28.04
CA GLY A 51 -13.03 12.96 28.61
C GLY A 51 -11.54 13.08 28.27
N PRO A 52 -10.72 12.07 28.63
CA PRO A 52 -9.31 12.03 28.28
C PRO A 52 -9.10 11.81 26.77
N VAL A 53 -9.00 12.90 26.01
CA VAL A 53 -8.91 12.91 24.54
C VAL A 53 -7.77 12.03 24.01
N VAL A 54 -6.58 12.11 24.61
CA VAL A 54 -5.41 11.34 24.16
C VAL A 54 -5.65 9.84 24.28
N LEU A 55 -6.29 9.38 25.36
CA LEU A 55 -6.57 7.97 25.57
C LEU A 55 -7.60 7.44 24.57
N GLN A 56 -8.66 8.22 24.31
CA GLN A 56 -9.65 7.88 23.28
C GLN A 56 -8.99 7.80 21.90
N PHE A 57 -8.13 8.76 21.57
CA PHE A 57 -7.41 8.79 20.30
C PHE A 57 -6.50 7.57 20.13
N VAL A 58 -5.73 7.21 21.16
CA VAL A 58 -4.87 6.02 21.14
C VAL A 58 -5.69 4.74 21.03
N LEU A 59 -6.83 4.63 21.72
CA LEU A 59 -7.70 3.46 21.68
C LEU A 59 -8.32 3.28 20.29
N LEU A 60 -8.99 4.31 19.76
CA LEU A 60 -9.60 4.25 18.42
C LEU A 60 -8.54 4.07 17.33
N GLY A 61 -7.40 4.75 17.46
CA GLY A 61 -6.26 4.60 16.56
C GLY A 61 -5.75 3.15 16.54
N SER A 62 -5.57 2.54 17.71
CA SER A 62 -5.11 1.15 17.84
C SER A 62 -6.10 0.15 17.24
N ILE A 63 -7.42 0.35 17.43
CA ILE A 63 -8.46 -0.49 16.81
C ILE A 63 -8.36 -0.41 15.28
N SER A 64 -8.22 0.80 14.73
CA SER A 64 -8.10 0.99 13.29
C SER A 64 -6.82 0.37 12.72
N VAL A 65 -5.67 0.57 13.37
CA VAL A 65 -4.41 -0.07 12.97
C VAL A 65 -4.53 -1.59 13.00
N PHE A 66 -5.15 -2.15 14.04
CA PHE A 66 -5.37 -3.59 14.14
C PHE A 66 -6.24 -4.12 12.99
N LEU A 67 -7.33 -3.42 12.66
CA LEU A 67 -8.23 -3.81 11.59
C LEU A 67 -7.52 -3.79 10.23
N ASN A 68 -6.76 -2.72 9.93
CA ASN A 68 -5.97 -2.61 8.70
C ASN A 68 -4.90 -3.71 8.63
N ALA A 69 -4.12 -3.90 9.71
CA ALA A 69 -3.10 -4.94 9.76
C ALA A 69 -3.69 -6.34 9.58
N SER A 70 -4.88 -6.61 10.14
CA SER A 70 -5.55 -7.90 9.96
C SER A 70 -5.93 -8.16 8.50
N ALA A 71 -6.43 -7.14 7.80
CA ALA A 71 -6.73 -7.24 6.38
C ALA A 71 -5.45 -7.48 5.55
N ASP A 72 -4.37 -6.76 5.87
CA ASP A 72 -3.07 -6.95 5.21
C ASP A 72 -2.51 -8.35 5.44
N VAL A 73 -2.64 -8.93 6.63
CA VAL A 73 -2.23 -10.30 6.92
C VAL A 73 -3.03 -11.30 6.10
N VAL A 74 -4.35 -11.11 5.98
CA VAL A 74 -5.19 -11.97 5.11
C VAL A 74 -4.73 -11.87 3.67
N VAL A 75 -4.50 -10.66 3.15
CA VAL A 75 -4.01 -10.46 1.78
C VAL A 75 -2.63 -11.08 1.58
N ALA A 76 -1.69 -10.85 2.51
CA ALA A 76 -0.32 -11.37 2.43
C ALA A 76 -0.28 -12.91 2.45
N THR A 77 -1.08 -13.53 3.30
CA THR A 77 -1.17 -15.00 3.39
C THR A 77 -1.82 -15.61 2.16
N LEU A 78 -2.84 -14.97 1.58
CA LEU A 78 -3.47 -15.40 0.32
C LEU A 78 -2.57 -15.14 -0.91
N ALA A 79 -1.78 -14.07 -0.89
CA ALA A 79 -0.88 -13.71 -1.97
C ALA A 79 0.30 -14.66 -2.11
N GLY A 80 0.74 -15.32 -1.03
CA GLY A 80 1.83 -16.30 -1.06
C GLY A 80 1.58 -17.46 -2.05
N PRO A 81 0.50 -18.24 -1.87
CA PRO A 81 0.13 -19.32 -2.78
C PRO A 81 -0.08 -18.83 -4.22
N ILE A 82 -0.78 -17.71 -4.41
CA ILE A 82 -1.06 -17.13 -5.73
C ILE A 82 0.25 -16.73 -6.43
N GLY A 83 1.18 -16.09 -5.71
CA GLY A 83 2.48 -15.67 -6.23
C GLY A 83 3.34 -16.85 -6.70
N THR A 84 3.29 -17.99 -5.99
CA THR A 84 4.03 -19.19 -6.43
C THR A 84 3.43 -19.81 -7.70
N GLN A 85 2.10 -19.85 -7.83
CA GLN A 85 1.41 -20.34 -9.04
C GLN A 85 1.64 -19.41 -10.23
N LEU A 86 1.67 -18.09 -9.99
CA LEU A 86 1.93 -17.08 -11.01
C LEU A 86 3.37 -17.13 -11.53
N LYS A 87 4.34 -17.46 -10.67
CA LYS A 87 5.73 -17.71 -11.09
C LYS A 87 5.86 -18.96 -11.97
N LYS A 88 5.05 -19.99 -11.74
CA LYS A 88 5.06 -21.24 -12.53
C LYS A 88 4.49 -21.08 -13.95
N ARG A 89 3.56 -20.14 -14.17
CA ARG A 89 2.89 -19.95 -15.47
C ARG A 89 3.19 -18.58 -16.09
N ALA A 90 4.05 -18.56 -17.11
CA ALA A 90 4.47 -17.33 -17.80
C ALA A 90 3.30 -16.55 -18.44
N SER A 91 2.24 -17.23 -18.89
CA SER A 91 1.04 -16.61 -19.45
C SER A 91 0.25 -15.81 -18.39
N LEU A 92 0.06 -16.38 -17.20
CA LEU A 92 -0.66 -15.70 -16.10
C LEU A 92 0.12 -14.48 -15.60
N ARG A 93 1.45 -14.56 -15.51
CA ARG A 93 2.29 -13.40 -15.19
C ARG A 93 2.15 -12.27 -16.21
N ARG A 94 2.04 -12.62 -17.50
CA ARG A 94 1.86 -11.63 -18.58
C ARG A 94 0.48 -11.00 -18.56
N ALA A 95 -0.57 -11.79 -18.31
CA ALA A 95 -1.93 -11.31 -18.13
C ALA A 95 -2.05 -10.38 -16.90
N GLN A 96 -1.48 -10.77 -15.75
CA GLN A 96 -1.47 -9.94 -14.54
C GLN A 96 -0.79 -8.59 -14.79
N ARG A 97 0.40 -8.59 -15.41
CA ARG A 97 1.12 -7.34 -15.75
C ARG A 97 0.30 -6.45 -16.70
N LEU A 98 -0.33 -7.04 -17.70
CA LEU A 98 -1.15 -6.30 -18.66
C LEU A 98 -2.39 -5.71 -17.97
N LEU A 99 -3.08 -6.48 -17.14
CA LEU A 99 -4.25 -6.03 -16.39
C LEU A 99 -3.90 -4.89 -15.43
N THR A 100 -2.83 -5.04 -14.63
CA THR A 100 -2.39 -3.98 -13.72
C THR A 100 -1.97 -2.72 -14.49
N GLY A 101 -1.20 -2.89 -15.57
CA GLY A 101 -0.77 -1.77 -16.42
C GLY A 101 -1.94 -1.04 -17.09
N CYS A 102 -2.84 -1.79 -17.72
CA CYS A 102 -4.06 -1.23 -18.32
C CYS A 102 -4.95 -0.55 -17.27
N GLY A 103 -5.09 -1.13 -16.07
CA GLY A 103 -5.83 -0.53 -14.97
C GLY A 103 -5.24 0.81 -14.53
N LEU A 104 -3.92 0.90 -14.38
CA LEU A 104 -3.24 2.15 -14.04
C LEU A 104 -3.36 3.21 -15.14
N VAL A 105 -3.23 2.82 -16.42
CA VAL A 105 -3.43 3.73 -17.55
C VAL A 105 -4.87 4.22 -17.63
N ALA A 106 -5.84 3.32 -17.45
CA ALA A 106 -7.26 3.67 -17.43
C ALA A 106 -7.60 4.60 -16.27
N LEU A 107 -7.06 4.35 -15.06
CA LEU A 107 -7.26 5.23 -13.91
C LEU A 107 -6.62 6.61 -14.14
N GLY A 108 -5.41 6.65 -14.70
CA GLY A 108 -4.73 7.91 -15.05
C GLY A 108 -5.49 8.71 -16.10
N ALA A 109 -5.99 8.04 -17.15
CA ALA A 109 -6.84 8.68 -18.16
C ALA A 109 -8.15 9.19 -17.55
N PHE A 110 -8.81 8.38 -16.71
CA PHE A 110 -10.02 8.78 -16.00
C PHE A 110 -9.79 10.03 -15.15
N VAL A 111 -8.71 10.09 -14.37
CA VAL A 111 -8.37 11.28 -13.58
C VAL A 111 -8.08 12.49 -14.46
N ALA A 112 -7.39 12.31 -15.59
CA ALA A 112 -7.10 13.40 -16.52
C ALA A 112 -8.38 14.01 -17.09
N PHE A 113 -9.32 13.17 -17.56
CA PHE A 113 -10.59 13.63 -18.14
C PHE A 113 -11.61 14.09 -17.08
N ALA A 114 -11.66 13.44 -15.91
CA ALA A 114 -12.53 13.87 -14.81
C ALA A 114 -12.03 15.17 -14.15
N GLY A 115 -10.73 15.48 -14.26
CA GLY A 115 -10.15 16.74 -13.80
C GLY A 115 -10.45 17.93 -14.72
N GLU A 116 -10.91 17.71 -15.95
CA GLU A 116 -11.28 18.77 -16.90
C GLU A 116 -12.72 19.28 -16.70
N ASP A 117 -13.60 18.51 -16.05
CA ASP A 117 -15.03 18.83 -15.89
C ASP A 117 -15.35 19.79 -14.72
N HIS A 118 -14.31 20.28 -14.02
CA HIS A 118 -14.43 21.16 -12.84
C HIS A 118 -13.62 22.47 -12.95
N ARG A 119 -13.35 22.96 -14.16
CA ARG A 119 -12.78 24.30 -14.38
C ARG A 119 -13.77 25.28 -15.00
#